data_AF-A0A963QKW0-F1
#
_entry.id   AF-A0A963QKW0-F1
#
_cell.length_a   1.000
_cell.length_b   1.000
_cell.length_c   1.000
_cell.angle_alpha   90.00
_cell.angle_beta   90.00
_cell.angle_gamma   90.00
#
_symmetry.space_group_name_H-M   'P 1'
#
loop_
_entity.id
_entity.type
_entity.pdbx_description
1 polymer ?
#
loop_
_entity_poly.entity_id
_entity_poly.type
_entity_poly.pdbx_seq_one_letter_code
_entity_poly.pdbx_strand_id
1 'polypeptide(L)'
;MRGLLKNPAAMALPAGILALMLLMIVPVPALVLDIAFVLNIALSVAILMAAMNAAKPLDFSSFPSVLLFATLLRLALNVASTRVVLVNGHEGGEAAGKVIEAFGAFLIGGNFAVGIFVFLILVIINMVVVTKGAGRVSEVSARFTLDALPGKQMAIDADLAAGILSADEARTRRAEVATEADFYGSMDGASKFVKGDAVAALLILGVNVIAGFCLGMISHGLSASEAGATYVQLAIGDALVAQVPSLL
;
A
#
# COMPACT_ATOMS: atom_id res chain seq x y z
N MET A 1 -29.55 -4.41 -11.45
CA MET A 1 -29.39 -3.47 -10.32
C MET A 1 -29.96 -3.96 -8.98
N ARG A 2 -31.03 -4.78 -8.91
CA ARG A 2 -31.64 -5.24 -7.63
C ARG A 2 -30.90 -6.35 -6.86
N GLY A 3 -29.87 -6.98 -7.45
CA GLY A 3 -29.10 -8.05 -6.79
C GLY A 3 -27.99 -7.56 -5.85
N LEU A 4 -27.51 -6.32 -6.03
CA LEU A 4 -26.38 -5.77 -5.24
C LEU A 4 -26.74 -5.47 -3.78
N LEU A 5 -28.02 -5.22 -3.47
CA LEU A 5 -28.49 -4.81 -2.15
C LEU A 5 -28.71 -5.97 -1.17
N LYS A 6 -28.60 -7.22 -1.60
CA LYS A 6 -28.88 -8.40 -0.76
C LYS A 6 -27.66 -9.04 -0.10
N ASN A 7 -26.45 -8.60 -0.43
CA ASN A 7 -25.23 -9.17 0.15
C ASN A 7 -24.36 -8.06 0.76
N PRO A 8 -24.31 -7.91 2.10
CA PRO A 8 -23.54 -6.84 2.74
C PRO A 8 -22.04 -6.93 2.40
N ALA A 9 -21.52 -8.14 2.15
CA ALA A 9 -20.14 -8.34 1.68
C ALA A 9 -19.90 -7.81 0.26
N ALA A 10 -20.91 -7.83 -0.62
CA ALA A 10 -20.80 -7.31 -1.99
C ALA A 10 -20.83 -5.77 -2.05
N MET A 11 -21.38 -5.11 -1.03
CA MET A 11 -21.38 -3.65 -0.92
C MET A 11 -20.16 -3.10 -0.17
N ALA A 12 -19.46 -3.93 0.60
CA ALA A 12 -18.30 -3.50 1.38
C ALA A 12 -17.17 -2.93 0.50
N LEU A 13 -16.86 -3.58 -0.63
CA LEU A 13 -15.78 -3.15 -1.52
C LEU A 13 -16.11 -1.83 -2.25
N PRO A 14 -17.27 -1.66 -2.91
CA PRO A 14 -17.63 -0.38 -3.53
C PRO A 14 -17.79 0.76 -2.52
N ALA A 15 -18.37 0.48 -1.34
CA ALA A 15 -18.48 1.48 -0.28
C ALA A 15 -17.11 1.88 0.27
N GLY A 16 -16.18 0.93 0.43
CA GLY A 16 -14.80 1.19 0.80
C GLY A 16 -14.09 2.08 -0.20
N ILE A 17 -14.18 1.78 -1.50
CA ILE A 17 -13.60 2.63 -2.56
C ILE A 17 -14.19 4.04 -2.53
N LEU A 18 -15.51 4.17 -2.38
CA LEU A 18 -16.15 5.48 -2.27
C LEU A 18 -15.67 6.26 -1.04
N ALA A 19 -15.50 5.60 0.10
CA ALA A 19 -14.96 6.21 1.31
C ALA A 19 -13.52 6.70 1.10
N LEU A 20 -12.67 5.93 0.40
CA LEU A 20 -11.32 6.35 0.03
C LEU A 20 -11.33 7.58 -0.87
N MET A 21 -12.22 7.64 -1.87
CA MET A 21 -12.35 8.82 -2.72
C MET A 21 -12.82 10.06 -1.94
N LEU A 22 -13.76 9.89 -1.02
CA LEU A 22 -14.20 10.98 -0.14
C LEU A 22 -13.07 11.50 0.73
N LEU A 23 -12.25 10.59 1.30
CA LEU A 23 -11.08 10.94 2.10
C LEU A 23 -10.05 11.77 1.32
N MET A 24 -9.90 11.55 0.01
CA MET A 24 -9.00 12.34 -0.83
C MET A 24 -9.50 13.77 -1.13
N ILE A 25 -10.82 13.97 -1.17
CA ILE A 25 -11.43 15.24 -1.61
C ILE A 25 -11.83 16.13 -0.42
N VAL A 26 -12.36 15.51 0.63
CA VAL A 26 -12.97 16.21 1.77
C VAL A 26 -11.91 16.57 2.81
N PRO A 27 -11.96 17.76 3.44
CA PRO A 27 -11.09 18.07 4.58
C PRO A 27 -11.33 17.09 5.72
N VAL A 28 -10.27 16.37 6.07
CA VAL A 28 -10.30 15.38 7.15
C VAL A 28 -9.66 15.99 8.41
N PRO A 29 -10.31 15.89 9.58
CA PRO A 29 -9.69 16.29 10.84
C PRO A 29 -8.45 15.44 11.15
N ALA A 30 -7.43 16.05 11.75
CA ALA A 30 -6.18 15.37 12.11
C ALA A 30 -6.39 14.08 12.92
N LEU A 31 -7.39 14.04 13.81
CA LEU A 31 -7.74 12.84 14.59
C LEU A 31 -8.16 11.66 13.71
N VAL A 32 -8.97 11.90 12.67
CA VAL A 32 -9.42 10.83 11.76
C VAL A 32 -8.26 10.32 10.92
N LEU A 33 -7.36 11.23 10.51
CA LEU A 33 -6.16 10.90 9.77
C LEU A 33 -5.21 10.02 10.62
N ASP A 34 -4.97 10.38 11.89
CA ASP A 34 -4.17 9.60 12.83
C ASP A 34 -4.73 8.18 13.01
N ILE A 35 -6.05 8.07 13.24
CA ILE A 35 -6.72 6.76 13.39
C ILE A 35 -6.54 5.94 12.11
N ALA A 36 -6.71 6.55 10.94
CA ALA A 36 -6.61 5.85 9.67
C ALA A 36 -5.17 5.40 9.36
N PHE A 37 -4.15 6.19 9.72
CA PHE A 37 -2.75 5.77 9.63
C PHE A 37 -2.42 4.62 10.58
N VAL A 38 -2.87 4.67 11.83
CA VAL A 38 -2.69 3.55 12.78
C VAL A 38 -3.37 2.29 12.27
N LEU A 39 -4.59 2.41 11.72
CA LEU A 39 -5.31 1.29 11.12
C LEU A 39 -4.56 0.73 9.91
N ASN A 40 -3.99 1.59 9.06
CA ASN A 40 -3.20 1.17 7.90
C ASN A 40 -1.94 0.39 8.33
N ILE A 41 -1.23 0.85 9.36
CA ILE A 41 -0.07 0.13 9.93
C ILE A 41 -0.52 -1.21 10.53
N ALA A 42 -1.59 -1.21 11.32
CA ALA A 42 -2.13 -2.43 11.92
C ALA A 42 -2.57 -3.45 10.86
N LEU A 43 -3.20 -2.98 9.77
CA LEU A 43 -3.59 -3.80 8.63
C LEU A 43 -2.37 -4.40 7.93
N SER A 44 -1.33 -3.62 7.66
CA SER A 44 -0.09 -4.15 7.07
C SER A 44 0.59 -5.20 7.95
N VAL A 45 0.67 -4.97 9.26
CA VAL A 45 1.20 -5.98 10.20
C VAL A 45 0.32 -7.24 10.20
N ALA A 46 -1.00 -7.10 10.19
CA ALA A 46 -1.92 -8.24 10.12
C ALA A 46 -1.75 -9.04 8.82
N ILE A 47 -1.57 -8.36 7.68
CA ILE A 47 -1.29 -8.98 6.38
C ILE A 47 0.04 -9.74 6.43
N LEU A 48 1.10 -9.12 6.97
CA LEU A 48 2.40 -9.77 7.13
C LEU A 48 2.30 -11.02 8.00
N MET A 49 1.64 -10.93 9.15
CA MET A 49 1.43 -12.08 10.04
C MET A 49 0.62 -13.19 9.36
N ALA A 50 -0.44 -12.85 8.63
CA ALA A 50 -1.23 -13.81 7.89
C ALA A 50 -0.39 -14.50 6.78
N ALA A 51 0.42 -13.74 6.06
CA ALA A 51 1.32 -14.27 5.03
C ALA A 51 2.41 -15.18 5.62
N MET A 52 2.99 -14.82 6.77
CA MET A 52 4.02 -15.63 7.44
C MET A 52 3.48 -16.94 8.03
N ASN A 53 2.19 -17.02 8.36
CA ASN A 53 1.55 -18.21 8.91
C ASN A 53 0.88 -19.10 7.84
N ALA A 54 0.80 -18.65 6.59
CA ALA A 54 0.22 -19.43 5.51
C ALA A 54 1.18 -20.56 5.08
N ALA A 55 0.71 -21.81 5.11
CA ALA A 55 1.52 -22.97 4.71
C ALA A 55 1.58 -23.12 3.19
N LYS A 56 0.49 -22.76 2.50
CA LYS A 56 0.40 -22.70 1.04
C LYS A 56 -0.08 -21.32 0.60
N PRO A 57 0.35 -20.81 -0.57
CA PRO A 57 -0.12 -19.53 -1.10
C PRO A 57 -1.65 -19.40 -1.18
N LEU A 58 -2.34 -20.52 -1.49
CA LEU A 58 -3.80 -20.58 -1.59
C LEU A 58 -4.53 -20.49 -0.24
N ASP A 59 -3.86 -20.75 0.88
CA ASP A 59 -4.45 -20.63 2.23
C ASP A 59 -4.82 -19.16 2.52
N PHE A 60 -4.13 -18.23 1.86
CA PHE A 60 -4.46 -16.80 1.87
C PHE A 60 -4.87 -16.31 0.47
N SER A 61 -5.82 -17.00 -0.17
CA SER A 61 -6.32 -16.67 -1.51
C SER A 61 -6.86 -15.24 -1.68
N SER A 62 -7.28 -14.57 -0.59
CA SER A 62 -7.72 -13.17 -0.61
C SER A 62 -6.57 -12.15 -0.56
N PHE A 63 -5.33 -12.59 -0.40
CA PHE A 63 -4.14 -11.73 -0.29
C PHE A 63 -4.03 -10.67 -1.41
N PRO A 64 -4.21 -10.97 -2.71
CA PRO A 64 -4.05 -9.98 -3.77
C PRO A 64 -5.07 -8.83 -3.64
N SER A 65 -6.31 -9.16 -3.27
CA SER A 65 -7.38 -8.19 -3.11
C SER A 65 -7.16 -7.32 -1.86
N VAL A 66 -6.72 -7.93 -0.76
CA VAL A 66 -6.38 -7.22 0.47
C VAL A 66 -5.19 -6.29 0.24
N LEU A 67 -4.15 -6.74 -0.45
CA LEU A 67 -2.98 -5.94 -0.82
C LEU A 67 -3.36 -4.73 -1.67
N LEU A 68 -4.23 -4.92 -2.68
CA LEU A 68 -4.73 -3.83 -3.51
C LEU A 68 -5.50 -2.81 -2.68
N PHE A 69 -6.39 -3.26 -1.80
CA PHE A 69 -7.14 -2.38 -0.91
C PHE A 69 -6.23 -1.59 0.05
N ALA A 70 -5.26 -2.26 0.69
CA ALA A 70 -4.31 -1.61 1.58
C ALA A 70 -3.48 -0.55 0.84
N THR A 71 -3.09 -0.83 -0.41
CA THR A 71 -2.36 0.11 -1.26
C THR A 71 -3.22 1.33 -1.63
N LEU A 72 -4.49 1.11 -1.99
CA LEU A 72 -5.43 2.21 -2.25
C LEU A 72 -5.68 3.07 -1.01
N LEU A 73 -5.83 2.44 0.15
CA LEU A 73 -5.94 3.14 1.43
C LEU A 73 -4.72 4.01 1.69
N ARG A 74 -3.52 3.47 1.51
CA ARG A 74 -2.24 4.19 1.67
C ARG A 74 -2.14 5.39 0.73
N LEU A 75 -2.53 5.23 -0.54
CA LEU A 75 -2.52 6.33 -1.51
C LEU A 75 -3.54 7.42 -1.13
N ALA A 76 -4.74 7.03 -0.72
CA ALA A 76 -5.76 7.96 -0.27
C ALA A 76 -5.28 8.75 0.97
N LEU A 77 -4.66 8.07 1.93
CA LEU A 77 -4.10 8.70 3.12
C LEU A 77 -2.99 9.68 2.79
N ASN A 78 -2.05 9.34 1.88
CA ASN A 78 -1.02 10.28 1.43
C ASN A 78 -1.61 11.56 0.83
N VAL A 79 -2.67 11.44 0.03
CA VAL A 79 -3.30 12.62 -0.58
C VAL A 79 -4.03 13.46 0.47
N ALA A 80 -4.73 12.82 1.40
CA ALA A 80 -5.43 13.51 2.48
C ALA A 80 -4.44 14.21 3.43
N SER A 81 -3.38 13.52 3.85
CA SER A 81 -2.36 14.04 4.76
C SER A 81 -1.57 15.18 4.15
N THR A 82 -1.17 15.06 2.88
CA THR A 82 -0.54 16.13 2.10
C THR A 82 -1.29 17.44 2.21
N ARG A 83 -2.62 17.40 2.04
CA ARG A 83 -3.44 18.60 2.16
C ARG A 83 -3.41 19.17 3.58
N VAL A 84 -3.53 18.33 4.61
CA VAL A 84 -3.47 18.78 6.01
C VAL A 84 -2.11 19.41 6.31
N VAL A 85 -1.01 18.80 5.86
CA VAL A 85 0.36 19.32 6.01
C VAL A 85 0.52 20.67 5.31
N LEU A 86 0.02 20.83 4.08
CA LEU A 86 0.17 22.08 3.33
C LEU A 86 -0.73 23.21 3.85
N VAL A 87 -1.91 22.91 4.39
CA VAL A 87 -2.85 23.92 4.89
C VAL A 87 -2.53 24.30 6.33
N ASN A 88 -2.30 23.33 7.21
CA ASN A 88 -2.17 23.53 8.66
C ASN A 88 -0.71 23.44 9.13
N GLY A 89 0.25 23.11 8.27
CA GLY A 89 1.65 22.92 8.68
C GLY A 89 2.31 24.14 9.30
N HIS A 90 1.78 25.35 9.05
CA HIS A 90 2.25 26.58 9.69
C HIS A 90 1.82 26.74 11.15
N GLU A 91 0.79 26.01 11.60
CA GLU A 91 0.27 26.07 12.97
C GLU A 91 1.07 25.17 13.95
N GLY A 92 2.05 24.40 13.43
CA GLY A 92 2.93 23.53 14.20
C GLY A 92 2.72 22.04 13.92
N GLY A 93 3.52 21.20 14.60
CA GLY A 93 3.54 19.75 14.40
C GLY A 93 2.21 19.06 14.70
N GLU A 94 1.57 19.45 15.80
CA GLU A 94 0.31 18.84 16.25
C GLU A 94 -0.86 19.05 15.28
N ALA A 95 -0.83 20.13 14.48
CA ALA A 95 -1.90 20.49 13.55
C ALA A 95 -1.99 19.56 12.32
N ALA A 96 -0.88 18.86 12.01
CA ALA A 96 -0.83 17.87 10.93
C ALA A 96 -1.31 16.47 11.36
N GLY A 97 -1.29 16.17 12.66
CA GLY A 97 -1.58 14.86 13.23
C GLY A 97 -0.43 14.36 14.10
N LYS A 98 -0.78 13.72 15.22
CA LYS A 98 0.20 13.27 16.22
C LYS A 98 1.07 12.14 15.70
N VAL A 99 0.53 11.30 14.80
CA VAL A 99 1.28 10.19 14.21
C VAL A 99 2.35 10.74 13.27
N ILE A 100 2.00 11.68 12.39
CA ILE A 100 2.96 12.32 11.47
C ILE A 100 4.07 13.01 12.25
N GLU A 101 3.70 13.79 13.28
CA GLU A 101 4.67 14.49 14.12
C GLU A 101 5.62 13.52 14.83
N ALA A 102 5.10 12.45 15.42
CA ALA A 102 5.91 11.46 16.14
C ALA A 102 6.93 10.78 15.21
N PHE A 103 6.52 10.39 14.01
CA PHE A 103 7.42 9.77 13.03
C PHE A 103 8.45 10.76 12.47
N GLY A 104 8.04 12.02 12.22
CA GLY A 104 8.95 13.07 11.79
C GLY A 104 10.01 13.38 12.86
N ALA A 105 9.60 13.54 14.12
CA ALA A 105 10.50 13.80 15.24
C ALA A 105 11.46 12.63 15.50
N PHE A 106 10.98 11.39 15.39
CA PHE A 106 11.78 10.19 15.62
C PHE A 106 12.98 10.06 14.66
N LEU A 107 12.79 10.38 13.36
CA LEU A 107 13.85 10.22 12.37
C LEU A 107 14.81 11.42 12.30
N ILE A 108 14.29 12.62 12.54
CA ILE A 108 15.03 13.87 12.30
C ILE A 108 15.97 14.20 13.46
N GLY A 109 15.62 13.81 14.70
CA GLY A 109 16.49 14.01 15.87
C GLY A 109 16.91 15.48 16.10
N GLY A 110 16.13 16.44 15.60
CA GLY A 110 16.41 17.87 15.64
C GLY A 110 17.23 18.46 14.48
N ASN A 111 17.66 17.66 13.49
CA ASN A 111 18.37 18.15 12.31
C ASN A 111 17.66 17.74 11.01
N PHE A 112 16.92 18.68 10.41
CA PHE A 112 16.14 18.44 9.18
C PHE A 112 17.00 17.94 8.01
N ALA A 113 18.28 18.34 7.93
CA ALA A 113 19.18 17.88 6.86
C ALA A 113 19.50 16.39 7.01
N VAL A 114 19.80 15.93 8.23
CA VAL A 114 19.99 14.50 8.52
C VAL A 114 18.72 13.72 8.19
N GLY A 115 17.56 14.25 8.57
CA GLY A 115 16.25 13.72 8.21
C GLY A 115 16.09 13.43 6.73
N ILE A 116 16.36 14.43 5.88
CA ILE A 116 16.29 14.30 4.41
C ILE A 116 17.19 13.16 3.92
N PHE A 117 18.43 13.07 4.39
CA PHE A 117 19.37 12.04 3.92
C PHE A 117 18.96 10.63 4.34
N VAL A 118 18.58 10.43 5.61
CA VAL A 118 18.13 9.11 6.10
C VAL A 118 16.86 8.70 5.36
N PHE A 119 15.93 9.64 5.16
CA PHE A 119 14.72 9.39 4.42
C PHE A 119 14.98 9.03 2.95
N LEU A 120 15.88 9.73 2.26
CA LEU A 120 16.28 9.40 0.88
C LEU A 120 16.84 7.98 0.79
N ILE A 121 17.65 7.55 1.77
CA ILE A 121 18.16 6.17 1.83
C ILE A 121 17.00 5.17 1.94
N LEU A 122 16.04 5.42 2.83
CA LEU A 122 14.87 4.54 3.00
C LEU A 122 14.04 4.44 1.72
N VAL A 123 13.79 5.57 1.04
CA VAL A 123 13.10 5.60 -0.25
C VAL A 123 13.86 4.82 -1.31
N ILE A 124 15.18 5.00 -1.40
CA ILE A 124 16.00 4.27 -2.37
C ILE A 124 15.90 2.77 -2.12
N ILE A 125 16.00 2.33 -0.87
CA ILE A 125 15.85 0.92 -0.50
C ILE A 125 14.45 0.41 -0.87
N ASN A 126 13.40 1.13 -0.47
CA ASN A 126 12.01 0.74 -0.74
C ASN A 126 11.73 0.63 -2.25
N MET A 127 12.12 1.62 -3.04
CA MET A 127 11.80 1.67 -4.46
C MET A 127 12.73 0.77 -5.30
N VAL A 128 14.05 0.86 -5.08
CA VAL A 128 15.05 0.21 -5.94
C VAL A 128 15.24 -1.25 -5.58
N VAL A 129 15.21 -1.59 -4.29
CA VAL A 129 15.47 -2.95 -3.80
C VAL A 129 14.16 -3.70 -3.57
N VAL A 130 13.31 -3.20 -2.67
CA VAL A 130 12.11 -3.95 -2.23
C VAL A 130 11.06 -4.02 -3.34
N THR A 131 10.59 -2.87 -3.82
CA THR A 131 9.47 -2.80 -4.79
C THR A 131 9.84 -3.40 -6.14
N LYS A 132 11.00 -3.03 -6.70
CA LYS A 132 11.48 -3.61 -7.98
C LYS A 132 11.84 -5.09 -7.82
N GLY A 133 12.40 -5.50 -6.68
CA GLY A 133 12.71 -6.90 -6.39
C GLY A 133 11.45 -7.75 -6.31
N ALA A 134 10.51 -7.35 -5.45
CA ALA A 134 9.21 -8.02 -5.27
C ALA A 134 8.42 -8.09 -6.58
N GLY A 135 8.39 -7.02 -7.37
CA GLY A 135 7.73 -7.00 -8.67
C GLY A 135 8.30 -8.04 -9.65
N ARG A 136 9.64 -8.15 -9.75
CA ARG A 136 10.29 -9.15 -10.61
C ARG A 136 10.02 -10.57 -10.12
N VAL A 137 10.08 -10.80 -8.81
CA VAL A 137 9.80 -12.12 -8.22
C VAL A 137 8.35 -12.51 -8.49
N SER A 138 7.39 -11.60 -8.32
CA SER A 138 5.97 -11.84 -8.60
C SER A 138 5.72 -12.11 -10.09
N GLU A 139 6.29 -11.32 -10.99
CA GLU A 139 6.12 -11.49 -12.45
C GLU A 139 6.65 -12.85 -12.90
N VAL A 140 7.85 -13.22 -12.45
CA VAL A 140 8.49 -14.48 -12.81
C VAL A 140 7.74 -15.67 -12.21
N SER A 141 7.32 -15.59 -10.95
CA SER A 141 6.55 -16.65 -10.30
C SER A 141 5.20 -16.84 -10.98
N ALA A 142 4.49 -15.75 -11.29
CA ALA A 142 3.24 -15.82 -12.01
C ALA A 142 3.41 -16.43 -13.39
N ARG A 143 4.42 -15.97 -14.16
CA ARG A 143 4.67 -16.51 -15.50
C ARG A 143 4.97 -18.01 -15.46
N PHE A 144 5.87 -18.46 -14.58
CA PHE A 144 6.20 -19.88 -14.50
C PHE A 144 5.03 -20.75 -14.04
N THR A 145 4.23 -20.27 -13.08
CA THR A 145 3.04 -21.02 -12.66
C THR A 145 2.00 -21.10 -13.77
N LEU A 146 1.78 -20.01 -14.51
CA LEU A 146 0.85 -19.96 -15.64
C LEU A 146 1.33 -20.82 -16.82
N ASP A 147 2.62 -20.79 -17.15
CA ASP A 147 3.23 -21.62 -18.19
C ASP A 147 3.14 -23.12 -17.85
N ALA A 148 3.11 -23.47 -16.57
CA ALA A 148 2.98 -24.85 -16.11
C ALA A 148 1.53 -25.38 -16.11
N LEU A 149 0.50 -24.53 -16.33
CA LEU A 149 -0.91 -24.94 -16.26
C LEU A 149 -1.29 -26.03 -17.26
N PRO A 150 -0.92 -25.97 -18.56
CA PRO A 150 -1.24 -27.03 -19.50
C PRO A 150 -0.63 -28.37 -19.08
N GLY A 151 0.61 -28.35 -18.57
CA GLY A 151 1.28 -29.54 -18.05
C GLY A 151 0.56 -30.16 -16.85
N LYS A 152 0.13 -29.33 -15.89
CA LYS A 152 -0.68 -29.78 -14.74
C LYS A 152 -2.03 -30.35 -15.18
N GLN A 153 -2.70 -29.72 -16.16
CA GLN A 153 -3.98 -30.22 -16.70
C GLN A 153 -3.81 -31.55 -17.45
N MET A 154 -2.79 -31.65 -18.30
CA MET A 154 -2.46 -32.90 -19.02
C MET A 154 -2.12 -34.04 -18.06
N ALA A 155 -1.42 -33.76 -16.95
CA ALA A 155 -1.13 -34.76 -15.92
C ALA A 155 -2.42 -35.27 -15.25
N ILE A 156 -3.38 -34.38 -14.94
CA ILE A 156 -4.69 -34.77 -14.39
C ILE A 156 -5.45 -35.64 -15.40
N ASP A 157 -5.42 -35.29 -16.69
CA ASP A 157 -6.09 -36.05 -17.74
C ASP A 157 -5.48 -37.44 -17.93
N ALA A 158 -4.14 -37.53 -17.86
CA ALA A 158 -3.41 -38.79 -17.94
C ALA A 158 -3.71 -39.69 -16.73
N ASP A 159 -3.72 -39.14 -15.52
CA ASP A 159 -4.04 -39.87 -14.29
C ASP A 159 -5.50 -40.37 -14.28
N LEU A 160 -6.45 -39.58 -14.81
CA LEU A 160 -7.84 -39.99 -14.99
C LEU A 160 -7.96 -41.12 -16.03
N ALA A 161 -7.26 -41.01 -17.16
CA ALA A 161 -7.25 -42.03 -18.19
C ALA A 161 -6.58 -43.34 -17.72
N ALA A 162 -5.59 -43.26 -16.84
CA ALA A 162 -4.91 -44.40 -16.22
C ALA A 162 -5.73 -45.03 -15.07
N GLY A 163 -6.87 -44.44 -14.68
CA GLY A 163 -7.70 -44.90 -13.57
C GLY A 163 -7.09 -44.67 -12.18
N ILE A 164 -6.05 -43.82 -12.08
CA ILE A 164 -5.41 -43.44 -10.81
C ILE A 164 -6.29 -42.43 -10.05
N LEU A 165 -6.99 -41.56 -10.77
CA LEU A 165 -7.94 -40.58 -10.24
C LEU A 165 -9.38 -40.94 -10.61
N SER A 166 -10.32 -40.68 -9.70
CA SER A 166 -11.75 -40.64 -10.02
C SER A 166 -12.15 -39.34 -10.74
N ALA A 167 -13.32 -39.33 -11.39
CA ALA A 167 -13.83 -38.14 -12.06
C ALA A 167 -14.05 -36.94 -11.11
N ASP A 168 -14.47 -37.21 -9.87
CA ASP A 168 -14.69 -36.17 -8.86
C ASP A 168 -13.38 -35.60 -8.31
N GLU A 169 -12.36 -36.44 -8.11
CA GLU A 169 -11.02 -35.97 -7.72
C GLU A 169 -10.34 -35.18 -8.84
N ALA A 170 -10.46 -35.64 -10.09
CA ALA A 170 -9.96 -34.91 -11.26
C ALA A 170 -10.64 -33.53 -11.39
N ARG A 171 -11.95 -33.46 -11.15
CA ARG A 171 -12.69 -32.18 -11.13
C ARG A 171 -12.19 -31.25 -10.03
N THR A 172 -11.97 -31.79 -8.83
CA THR A 172 -11.47 -31.01 -7.68
C THR A 172 -10.07 -30.47 -7.95
N ARG A 173 -9.15 -31.31 -8.44
CA ARG A 173 -7.79 -30.87 -8.81
C ARG A 173 -7.79 -29.82 -9.91
N ARG A 174 -8.65 -29.95 -10.93
CA ARG A 174 -8.78 -28.92 -11.98
C ARG A 174 -9.24 -27.57 -11.40
N ALA A 175 -10.17 -27.59 -10.44
CA ALA A 175 -10.62 -26.37 -9.77
C ALA A 175 -9.51 -25.72 -8.92
N GLU A 176 -8.69 -26.53 -8.23
CA GLU A 176 -7.52 -26.04 -7.50
C GLU A 176 -6.49 -25.39 -8.44
N VAL A 177 -6.16 -26.04 -9.56
CA VAL A 177 -5.24 -25.51 -10.58
C VAL A 177 -5.75 -24.20 -11.18
N ALA A 178 -7.07 -24.08 -11.42
CA ALA A 178 -7.68 -22.84 -11.89
C ALA A 178 -7.58 -21.73 -10.83
N THR A 179 -7.85 -22.04 -9.56
CA THR A 179 -7.75 -21.07 -8.46
C THR A 179 -6.30 -20.60 -8.26
N GLU A 180 -5.33 -21.50 -8.40
CA GLU A 180 -3.90 -21.18 -8.38
C GLU A 180 -3.53 -20.20 -9.51
N ALA A 181 -4.00 -20.46 -10.74
CA ALA A 181 -3.80 -19.57 -11.88
C ALA A 181 -4.35 -18.15 -11.61
N ASP A 182 -5.59 -18.06 -11.13
CA ASP A 182 -6.26 -16.78 -10.83
C ASP A 182 -5.54 -16.01 -9.72
N PHE A 183 -5.07 -16.71 -8.68
CA PHE A 183 -4.29 -16.12 -7.60
C PHE A 183 -3.00 -15.48 -8.13
N TYR A 184 -2.19 -16.23 -8.87
CA TYR A 184 -0.91 -15.73 -9.39
C TYR A 184 -1.10 -14.64 -10.46
N GLY A 185 -2.15 -14.73 -11.29
CA GLY A 185 -2.51 -13.66 -12.22
C GLY A 185 -2.91 -12.37 -11.50
N SER A 186 -3.73 -12.48 -10.45
CA SER A 186 -4.12 -11.34 -9.62
C SER A 186 -2.95 -10.75 -8.83
N MET A 187 -2.02 -11.60 -8.38
CA MET A 187 -0.80 -11.21 -7.68
C MET A 187 0.15 -10.36 -8.52
N ASP A 188 0.37 -10.74 -9.78
CA ASP A 188 1.17 -9.95 -10.71
C ASP A 188 0.55 -8.56 -10.93
N GLY A 189 -0.77 -8.50 -11.10
CA GLY A 189 -1.53 -7.25 -11.20
C GLY A 189 -1.39 -6.36 -9.96
N ALA A 190 -1.64 -6.92 -8.77
CA ALA A 190 -1.51 -6.19 -7.50
C ALA A 190 -0.08 -5.68 -7.27
N SER A 191 0.95 -6.48 -7.59
CA SER A 191 2.36 -6.10 -7.43
C SER A 191 2.77 -4.93 -8.33
N LYS A 192 2.22 -4.87 -9.56
CA LYS A 192 2.41 -3.72 -10.46
C LYS A 192 1.74 -2.45 -9.90
N PHE A 193 0.62 -2.59 -9.20
CA PHE A 193 -0.05 -1.47 -8.54
C PHE A 193 0.77 -0.93 -7.35
N VAL A 194 1.31 -1.82 -6.50
CA VAL A 194 2.23 -1.45 -5.40
C VAL A 194 3.44 -0.70 -5.94
N LYS A 195 3.98 -1.12 -7.09
CA LYS A 195 5.06 -0.38 -7.76
C LYS A 195 4.65 1.03 -8.19
N GLY A 196 3.43 1.21 -8.67
CA GLY A 196 2.89 2.52 -8.99
C GLY A 196 2.73 3.41 -7.76
N ASP A 197 2.23 2.85 -6.66
CA ASP A 197 2.08 3.53 -5.37
C ASP A 197 3.42 4.05 -4.83
N ALA A 198 4.47 3.22 -4.84
CA ALA A 198 5.80 3.64 -4.39
C ALA A 198 6.35 4.85 -5.19
N VAL A 199 6.09 4.90 -6.51
CA VAL A 199 6.47 6.06 -7.34
C VAL A 199 5.59 7.27 -7.02
N ALA A 200 4.29 7.09 -6.83
CA ALA A 200 3.37 8.17 -6.47
C ALA A 200 3.75 8.80 -5.12
N ALA A 201 4.07 8.00 -4.11
CA ALA A 201 4.50 8.47 -2.79
C ALA A 201 5.76 9.35 -2.88
N LEU A 202 6.72 8.98 -3.74
CA LEU A 202 7.92 9.80 -3.98
C LEU A 202 7.59 11.14 -4.62
N LEU A 203 6.68 11.16 -5.60
CA LEU A 203 6.23 12.39 -6.25
C LEU A 203 5.48 13.30 -5.27
N ILE A 204 4.59 12.72 -4.46
CA ILE A 204 3.81 13.44 -3.44
C ILE A 204 4.75 14.09 -2.42
N LEU A 205 5.75 13.36 -1.91
CA LEU A 205 6.75 13.96 -1.04
C LEU A 205 7.48 15.13 -1.70
N GLY A 206 7.93 14.95 -2.94
CA GLY A 206 8.63 16.01 -3.67
C GLY A 206 7.77 17.27 -3.75
N VAL A 207 6.47 17.10 -4.02
CA VAL A 207 5.49 18.19 -3.98
C VAL A 207 5.37 18.77 -2.57
N ASN A 208 5.28 17.95 -1.52
CA ASN A 208 5.11 18.41 -0.14
C ASN A 208 6.29 19.24 0.36
N VAL A 209 7.51 18.79 0.07
CA VAL A 209 8.73 19.51 0.45
C VAL A 209 8.81 20.85 -0.30
N ILE A 210 8.61 20.85 -1.62
CA ILE A 210 8.73 22.06 -2.43
C ILE A 210 7.59 23.04 -2.15
N ALA A 211 6.35 22.56 -2.20
CA ALA A 211 5.16 23.39 -1.97
C ALA A 211 5.09 23.88 -0.53
N GLY A 212 5.38 23.03 0.45
CA GLY A 212 5.41 23.42 1.87
C GLY A 212 6.47 24.48 2.15
N PHE A 213 7.68 24.33 1.59
CA PHE A 213 8.73 25.33 1.72
C PHE A 213 8.34 26.67 1.05
N CYS A 214 7.79 26.63 -0.17
CA CYS A 214 7.32 27.84 -0.86
C CYS A 214 6.15 28.52 -0.12
N LEU A 215 5.14 27.77 0.33
CA LEU A 215 4.00 28.29 1.08
C LEU A 215 4.44 28.88 2.42
N GLY A 216 5.32 28.19 3.14
CA GLY A 216 5.88 28.65 4.41
C GLY A 216 6.56 30.01 4.28
N MET A 217 7.40 30.20 3.26
CA MET A 217 8.09 31.48 3.05
C MET A 217 7.18 32.58 2.46
N ILE A 218 6.38 32.26 1.43
CA ILE A 218 5.62 33.26 0.67
C ILE A 218 4.32 33.64 1.39
N SER A 219 3.56 32.65 1.86
CA SER A 219 2.21 32.87 2.40
C SER A 219 2.22 33.11 3.91
N HIS A 220 3.15 32.48 4.63
CA HIS A 220 3.21 32.55 6.10
C HIS A 220 4.38 33.36 6.63
N GLY A 221 5.23 33.92 5.76
CA GLY A 221 6.33 34.82 6.14
C GLY A 221 7.43 34.16 6.99
N LEU A 222 7.51 32.83 7.00
CA LEU A 222 8.53 32.09 7.75
C LEU A 222 9.90 32.29 7.10
N SER A 223 10.96 32.33 7.90
CA SER A 223 12.32 32.27 7.35
C SER A 223 12.57 30.92 6.68
N ALA A 224 13.54 30.87 5.76
CA ALA A 224 13.94 29.62 5.10
C ALA A 224 14.30 28.51 6.11
N SER A 225 14.88 28.89 7.25
CA SER A 225 15.23 27.93 8.32
C SER A 225 13.99 27.40 9.04
N GLU A 226 13.02 28.25 9.36
CA GLU A 226 11.79 27.86 10.07
C GLU A 226 10.83 27.07 9.17
N ALA A 227 10.69 27.50 7.91
CA ALA A 227 9.93 26.77 6.89
C ALA A 227 10.56 25.40 6.65
N GLY A 228 11.89 25.33 6.55
CA GLY A 228 12.64 24.08 6.47
C GLY A 228 12.39 23.19 7.68
N ALA A 229 12.58 23.70 8.89
CA ALA A 229 12.39 22.90 10.11
C ALA A 229 10.95 22.35 10.23
N THR A 230 9.93 23.16 9.92
CA THR A 230 8.53 22.77 10.13
C THR A 230 7.98 21.90 9.00
N TYR A 231 8.01 22.40 7.76
CA TYR A 231 7.38 21.72 6.63
C TYR A 231 8.17 20.51 6.15
N VAL A 232 9.51 20.53 6.21
CA VAL A 232 10.30 19.35 5.86
C VAL A 232 10.11 18.26 6.90
N GLN A 233 10.01 18.62 8.19
CA GLN A 233 9.74 17.64 9.24
C GLN A 233 8.39 16.96 9.05
N LEU A 234 7.35 17.73 8.78
CA LEU A 234 6.02 17.19 8.52
C LEU A 234 5.96 16.37 7.23
N ALA A 235 6.59 16.83 6.15
CA ALA A 235 6.64 16.10 4.88
C ALA A 235 7.37 14.76 5.00
N ILE A 236 8.50 14.72 5.73
CA ILE A 236 9.23 13.48 6.01
C ILE A 236 8.42 12.57 6.92
N GLY A 237 7.83 13.11 7.99
CA GLY A 237 6.97 12.35 8.90
C GLY A 237 5.83 11.68 8.17
N ASP A 238 5.13 12.43 7.32
CA ASP A 238 4.00 11.95 6.52
C ASP A 238 4.44 10.79 5.59
N ALA A 239 5.52 11.00 4.85
CA ALA A 239 6.04 9.98 3.94
C ALA A 239 6.52 8.72 4.68
N LEU A 240 7.12 8.86 5.87
CA LEU A 240 7.54 7.70 6.68
C LEU A 240 6.35 6.87 7.16
N VAL A 241 5.32 7.52 7.70
CA VAL A 241 4.10 6.84 8.18
C VAL A 241 3.45 6.06 7.05
N ALA A 242 3.43 6.63 5.84
CA ALA A 242 2.94 5.92 4.66
C ALA A 242 3.86 4.77 4.21
N GLN A 243 5.17 4.90 4.37
CA GLN A 243 6.15 3.97 3.82
C GLN A 243 6.35 2.71 4.67
N VAL A 244 6.19 2.78 5.99
CA VAL A 244 6.28 1.59 6.87
C VAL A 244 5.28 0.50 6.44
N PRO A 245 3.98 0.79 6.25
CA PRO A 245 3.01 -0.15 5.70
C PRO A 245 3.34 -0.72 4.30
N SER A 246 4.18 -0.04 3.52
CA SER A 246 4.57 -0.46 2.16
C SER A 246 5.77 -1.40 2.17
N LEU A 247 6.59 -1.33 3.21
CA LEU A 247 7.73 -2.24 3.42
C LEU A 247 7.30 -3.59 4.01
N LEU A 248 6.22 -3.59 4.81
CA LEU A 248 5.60 -4.77 5.41
C LEU A 248 4.74 -5.53 4.39
#